data_AF-A0A1E7I8S0-F1
#
_entry.id   AF-A0A1E7I8S0-F1
#
_cell.length_a   1.000
_cell.length_b   1.000
_cell.length_c   1.000
_cell.angle_alpha   90.00
_cell.angle_beta   90.00
_cell.angle_gamma   90.00
#
_symmetry.space_group_name_H-M   'P 1'
#
loop_
_entity.id
_entity.type
_entity.pdbx_description
1 polymer ?
#
loop_
_entity_poly.entity_id
_entity_poly.type
_entity_poly.pdbx_seq_one_letter_code
_entity_poly.pdbx_strand_id
1 'polypeptide(L)'
;MNSSLGNWFETQRTKNLTTWKWAFIVFLVVLVVLNFFIHPHHPEYVYDKYTGFWALFALVVSVGMVFMMKVIVQPFLVGPEEDDGN
;
A
#
# COMPACT_ATOMS: atom_id res chain seq x y z
N MET A 1 -20.22 -8.89 -25.51
CA MET A 1 -20.08 -8.32 -24.15
C MET A 1 -19.66 -6.87 -24.31
N ASN A 2 -20.38 -5.90 -23.73
CA ASN A 2 -20.09 -4.47 -23.92
C ASN A 2 -18.68 -4.12 -23.43
N SER A 3 -17.75 -3.94 -24.36
CA SER A 3 -16.32 -3.69 -24.12
C SER A 3 -16.00 -2.33 -23.48
N SER A 4 -17.02 -1.50 -23.24
CA SER A 4 -16.88 -0.15 -22.67
C SER A 4 -16.25 -0.16 -21.28
N LEU A 5 -16.66 -1.09 -20.40
CA LEU A 5 -16.09 -1.21 -19.06
C LEU A 5 -14.64 -1.70 -19.10
N GLY A 6 -14.33 -2.69 -19.95
CA GLY A 6 -12.97 -3.21 -20.10
C GLY A 6 -12.01 -2.12 -20.57
N ASN A 7 -12.40 -1.38 -21.62
CA ASN A 7 -11.56 -0.32 -22.17
C ASN A 7 -11.36 0.86 -21.19
N TRP A 8 -12.37 1.11 -20.33
CA TRP A 8 -12.26 2.07 -19.25
C TRP A 8 -11.25 1.63 -18.17
N PHE A 9 -11.30 0.37 -17.71
CA PHE A 9 -10.31 -0.18 -16.77
C PHE A 9 -8.89 -0.17 -17.36
N GLU A 10 -8.75 -0.53 -18.62
CA GLU A 10 -7.47 -0.48 -19.35
C GLU A 10 -6.89 0.95 -19.34
N THR A 11 -7.73 1.94 -19.60
CA THR A 11 -7.34 3.36 -19.60
C THR A 11 -6.96 3.84 -18.20
N GLN A 12 -7.70 3.44 -17.16
CA GLN A 12 -7.35 3.78 -15.77
C GLN A 12 -6.01 3.16 -15.35
N ARG A 13 -5.79 1.89 -15.74
CA ARG A 13 -4.57 1.13 -15.44
C ARG A 13 -3.34 1.59 -16.19
N THR A 14 -3.47 2.18 -17.38
CA THR A 14 -2.30 2.53 -18.22
C THR A 14 -2.00 4.02 -18.22
N LYS A 15 -3.03 4.86 -18.29
CA LYS A 15 -2.87 6.31 -18.52
C LYS A 15 -3.00 7.14 -17.25
N ASN A 16 -3.81 6.68 -16.30
CA ASN A 16 -4.15 7.45 -15.09
C ASN A 16 -3.49 6.93 -13.81
N LEU A 17 -2.52 6.01 -13.89
CA LEU A 17 -1.83 5.45 -12.71
C LEU A 17 -1.25 6.53 -11.81
N THR A 18 -0.61 7.55 -12.39
CA THR A 18 -0.01 8.64 -11.62
C THR A 18 -1.06 9.45 -10.88
N THR A 19 -2.21 9.72 -11.52
CA THR A 19 -3.34 10.42 -10.89
C THR A 19 -3.93 9.60 -9.75
N TRP A 20 -4.16 8.31 -9.95
CA TRP A 20 -4.67 7.41 -8.90
C TRP A 20 -3.68 7.25 -7.74
N LYS A 21 -2.38 7.19 -8.03
CA LYS A 21 -1.32 7.17 -7.03
C LYS A 21 -1.36 8.44 -6.19
N TRP A 22 -1.43 9.62 -6.81
CA TRP A 22 -1.53 10.89 -6.08
C TRP A 22 -2.84 11.02 -5.30
N ALA A 23 -3.97 10.61 -5.87
CA ALA A 23 -5.25 10.58 -5.17
C ALA A 23 -5.19 9.71 -3.91
N PHE A 24 -4.57 8.53 -4.00
CA PHE A 24 -4.35 7.65 -2.86
C PHE A 24 -3.42 8.28 -1.82
N ILE A 25 -2.30 8.89 -2.24
CA ILE A 25 -1.38 9.59 -1.32
C ILE A 25 -2.09 10.73 -0.60
N VAL A 26 -2.83 11.57 -1.32
CA VAL A 26 -3.60 12.68 -0.74
C VAL A 26 -4.62 12.16 0.27
N PHE A 27 -5.34 11.09 -0.07
CA PHE A 27 -6.29 10.44 0.83
C PHE A 27 -5.61 9.95 2.13
N LEU A 28 -4.44 9.31 2.03
CA LEU A 28 -3.66 8.89 3.20
C LEU A 28 -3.20 10.09 4.05
N VAL A 29 -2.73 11.16 3.43
CA VAL A 29 -2.31 12.38 4.14
C VAL A 29 -3.51 12.99 4.89
N VAL A 30 -4.68 13.06 4.25
CA VAL A 30 -5.91 13.54 4.90
C VAL A 30 -6.25 12.68 6.13
N LEU A 31 -6.19 11.35 6.01
CA LEU A 31 -6.44 10.45 7.14
C LEU A 31 -5.44 10.67 8.29
N VAL A 32 -4.16 10.88 7.97
CA VAL A 32 -3.14 11.19 8.97
C VAL A 32 -3.45 12.52 9.66
N VAL A 33 -3.81 13.56 8.90
CA VAL A 33 -4.21 14.86 9.45
C VAL A 33 -5.43 14.72 10.36
N LEU A 34 -6.48 14.02 9.92
CA LEU A 34 -7.68 13.77 10.73
C LEU A 34 -7.37 13.00 12.02
N ASN A 35 -6.39 12.10 12.00
CA ASN A 35 -5.94 11.38 13.19
C ASN A 35 -5.42 12.33 14.30
N PHE A 36 -4.87 13.50 13.95
CA PHE A 36 -4.47 14.51 14.93
C PHE A 36 -5.64 15.29 15.54
N PHE A 37 -6.80 15.32 14.88
CA PHE A 37 -7.98 16.03 15.38
C PHE A 37 -8.95 15.11 16.13
N ILE A 38 -8.93 13.80 15.85
CA ILE A 38 -9.85 12.83 16.42
C ILE A 38 -9.07 11.94 17.41
N HIS A 39 -9.07 12.32 18.69
CA HIS A 39 -8.46 11.54 19.76
C HIS A 39 -9.49 10.69 20.52
N PRO A 40 -9.14 9.44 20.90
CA PRO A 40 -9.93 8.66 21.84
C PRO A 40 -9.91 9.33 23.22
N HIS A 41 -11.09 9.59 23.80
CA HIS A 41 -11.22 10.19 25.13
C HIS A 41 -10.77 9.26 26.29
N HIS A 42 -10.59 7.96 26.02
CA HIS A 42 -10.10 6.97 26.98
C HIS A 42 -9.06 6.04 26.31
N PRO A 43 -7.76 6.21 26.57
CA PRO A 43 -6.74 5.28 26.06
C PRO A 43 -6.77 3.97 26.86
N GLU A 44 -7.21 2.87 26.23
CA GLU A 44 -7.13 1.51 26.82
C GLU A 44 -5.72 0.92 26.67
N TYR A 45 -4.97 1.31 25.64
CA TYR A 45 -3.60 0.87 25.42
C TYR A 45 -2.59 2.01 25.63
N VAL A 46 -1.42 1.68 26.18
CA VAL A 46 -0.32 2.65 26.43
C VAL A 46 0.08 3.39 25.17
N TYR A 47 -0.02 2.73 24.01
CA TYR A 47 0.33 3.30 22.71
C TYR A 47 -0.77 4.17 22.09
N ASP A 48 -2.02 4.09 22.55
CA ASP A 48 -3.11 4.96 22.10
C ASP A 48 -2.92 6.42 22.54
N LYS A 49 -2.05 6.64 23.54
CA LYS A 49 -1.61 7.98 23.94
C LYS A 49 -0.85 8.70 22.82
N TYR A 50 -0.15 7.96 21.96
CA TYR A 50 0.65 8.52 20.88
C TYR A 50 -0.19 8.64 19.61
N THR A 51 -0.63 9.86 19.33
CA THR A 51 -1.34 10.20 18.10
C THR A 51 -0.48 9.86 16.89
N GLY A 52 -1.04 9.14 15.93
CA GLY A 52 -0.31 8.67 14.75
C GLY A 52 0.59 7.44 14.95
N PHE A 53 0.71 6.86 16.15
CA PHE A 53 1.50 5.64 16.36
C PHE A 53 1.00 4.49 15.49
N TRP A 54 -0.30 4.23 15.48
CA TRP A 54 -0.90 3.18 14.67
C TRP A 54 -0.76 3.42 13.16
N ALA A 55 -0.85 4.68 12.72
CA ALA A 55 -0.65 5.04 11.33
C ALA A 55 0.80 4.76 10.89
N LEU A 56 1.78 5.16 11.71
CA LEU A 56 3.19 4.90 11.44
C LEU A 56 3.51 3.41 11.50
N PHE A 57 2.99 2.70 12.51
CA PHE A 57 3.17 1.26 12.68
C PHE A 57 2.62 0.49 11.47
N ALA A 58 1.38 0.75 11.07
CA ALA A 58 0.78 0.09 9.91
C ALA A 58 1.54 0.40 8.61
N LEU A 59 2.02 1.63 8.43
CA LEU A 59 2.85 2.00 7.27
C LEU A 59 4.18 1.22 7.26
N VAL A 60 4.89 1.17 8.39
CA VAL A 60 6.16 0.44 8.50
C VAL A 60 5.96 -1.06 8.29
N VAL A 61 4.96 -1.66 8.93
CA VAL A 61 4.67 -3.09 8.82
C VAL A 61 4.24 -3.45 7.39
N SER A 62 3.39 -2.65 6.73
CA SER A 62 2.97 -2.92 5.36
C SER A 62 4.11 -2.84 4.35
N VAL A 63 4.97 -1.81 4.44
CA VAL A 63 6.18 -1.70 3.62
C VAL A 63 7.12 -2.87 3.90
N GLY A 64 7.30 -3.23 5.16
CA GLY A 64 8.09 -4.38 5.59
C GLY A 64 7.59 -5.70 4.98
N MET A 65 6.27 -5.92 4.94
CA MET A 65 5.65 -7.10 4.31
C MET A 65 5.87 -7.13 2.80
N VAL A 66 5.76 -6.00 2.11
CA VAL A 66 6.05 -5.92 0.66
C VAL A 66 7.52 -6.22 0.39
N PHE A 67 8.42 -5.68 1.22
CA PHE A 67 9.84 -5.95 1.13
C PHE A 67 10.14 -7.43 1.41
N MET A 68 9.56 -8.01 2.45
CA MET A 68 9.64 -9.44 2.78
C MET A 68 9.21 -10.31 1.60
N MET A 69 8.08 -9.98 0.96
CA MET A 69 7.61 -10.67 -0.24
C MET A 69 8.64 -10.62 -1.37
N LYS A 70 9.24 -9.45 -1.62
CA LYS A 70 10.25 -9.30 -2.67
C LYS A 70 11.58 -9.97 -2.36
N VAL A 71 12.04 -9.91 -1.12
CA VAL A 71 13.37 -10.39 -0.75
C VAL A 71 13.37 -11.88 -0.44
N ILE A 72 12.31 -12.37 0.21
CA ILE A 72 12.25 -13.77 0.62
C ILE A 72 11.45 -14.56 -0.41
N VAL A 73 10.23 -14.14 -0.73
CA VAL A 73 9.31 -14.97 -1.51
C VAL A 73 9.66 -14.98 -3.00
N GLN A 74 10.04 -13.86 -3.61
CA GLN A 74 10.37 -13.83 -5.05
C GLN A 74 11.52 -14.78 -5.43
N PRO A 75 12.65 -14.85 -4.70
CA PRO A 75 13.72 -15.81 -5.02
C PRO A 75 13.31 -17.28 -4.85
N PHE A 76 12.33 -17.59 -4.01
CA PHE A 76 11.79 -18.96 -3.91
C PHE A 76 10.83 -19.30 -5.06
N LEU A 77 10.12 -18.31 -5.61
CA LEU A 77 9.18 -18.50 -6.72
C LEU A 77 9.88 -18.45 -8.09
N VAL A 78 10.88 -17.58 -8.23
CA VAL A 78 11.82 -17.56 -9.35
C VAL A 78 12.88 -18.60 -9.01
N GLY A 79 12.50 -19.88 -9.12
CA GLY A 79 13.48 -20.98 -9.11
C GLY A 79 14.54 -20.73 -10.18
N PRO A 80 15.73 -21.37 -10.08
CA PRO A 80 16.85 -21.10 -10.98
C PRO A 80 16.33 -21.13 -12.40
N GLU A 81 16.38 -19.96 -13.07
CA GLU A 81 16.15 -19.90 -14.51
C GLU A 81 17.10 -20.95 -15.11
N GLU A 82 16.51 -21.92 -15.78
CA GLU A 82 17.23 -22.90 -16.56
C GLU A 82 18.25 -22.13 -17.40
N ASP A 83 19.52 -22.40 -17.13
CA ASP A 83 20.63 -21.90 -17.91
C ASP A 83 20.42 -22.50 -19.30
N ASP A 84 19.81 -21.72 -20.19
CA ASP A 84 19.70 -21.96 -21.63
C ASP A 84 21.12 -21.88 -22.24
N GLY A 85 22.00 -22.75 -21.74
CA GLY A 85 23.39 -22.90 -22.09
C GLY A 85 23.50 -23.64 -23.42
N ASN A 86 23.80 -22.86 -24.44
CA ASN A 86 24.41 -23.29 -25.69
C ASN A 86 25.69 -24.11 -25.45
#